data_AF-A0A1Q6RLB8-F1
#
_entry.id   AF-A0A1Q6RLB8-F1
#
_cell.length_a   1.000
_cell.length_b   1.000
_cell.length_c   1.000
_cell.angle_alpha   90.00
_cell.angle_beta   90.00
_cell.angle_gamma   90.00
#
_symmetry.space_group_name_H-M   'P 1'
#
loop_
_entity.id
_entity.type
_entity.pdbx_description
1 polymer ?
#
loop_
_entity_poly.entity_id
_entity_poly.type
_entity_poly.pdbx_seq_one_letter_code
_entity_poly.pdbx_strand_id
1 'polypeptide(L)'
;MKWFYNLKRVVRVIIAVVSWLPLFIFAGVVGGSVGENGENMQTWQALIICALLAVGVVFTVFAIKARAKETKAARDAKQTERAALESRKKITTTENPHIIKMSDAAVTSPATTLSFPIFTKAVGVSFDNCQENIQKSNVGDPLLIKHKPTEEYPESVDVINARTRKRIGRIKSDLAWEFVGEFDERFTLDGEIADITGGSDGQNYGCNIKIVGEHIDD
;
A
#
# COMPACT_ATOMS: atom_id res chain seq x y z
N MET A 1 20.27 18.54 -11.80
CA MET A 1 20.83 18.92 -10.48
C MET A 1 20.81 17.71 -9.52
N LYS A 2 21.94 17.00 -9.36
CA LYS A 2 22.03 15.87 -8.41
C LYS A 2 21.98 16.33 -6.94
N TRP A 3 22.39 17.57 -6.68
CA TRP A 3 22.47 18.17 -5.35
C TRP A 3 21.12 18.24 -4.63
N PHE A 4 20.04 18.67 -5.31
CA PHE A 4 18.71 18.82 -4.69
C PHE A 4 18.18 17.52 -4.06
N TYR A 5 18.47 16.36 -4.66
CA TYR A 5 18.01 15.06 -4.18
C TYR A 5 18.72 14.56 -2.93
N ASN A 6 19.92 15.08 -2.63
CA ASN A 6 20.67 14.71 -1.44
C ASN A 6 20.23 15.48 -0.19
N LEU A 7 19.29 16.44 -0.31
CA LEU A 7 18.81 17.21 0.84
C LEU A 7 17.72 16.45 1.61
N LYS A 8 17.70 16.64 2.94
CA LYS A 8 16.65 16.13 3.83
C LYS A 8 15.27 16.55 3.31
N ARG A 9 14.30 15.63 3.40
CA ARG A 9 12.92 15.81 2.89
C ARG A 9 12.31 17.16 3.27
N VAL A 10 12.50 17.58 4.52
CA VAL A 10 12.00 18.85 5.05
C VAL A 10 12.56 20.05 4.28
N VAL A 11 13.86 20.06 3.97
CA VAL A 11 14.51 21.18 3.27
C VAL A 11 14.03 21.28 1.83
N ARG A 12 13.79 20.15 1.14
CA ARG A 12 13.19 20.17 -0.20
C ARG A 12 11.78 20.75 -0.22
N VAL A 13 10.95 20.40 0.78
CA VAL A 13 9.61 20.96 0.92
C VAL A 13 9.67 22.46 1.20
N ILE A 14 10.56 22.90 2.09
CA ILE A 14 10.76 24.33 2.37
C ILE A 14 11.16 25.07 1.10
N ILE A 15 12.13 24.57 0.32
CA ILE A 15 12.54 25.21 -0.94
C ILE A 15 11.37 25.28 -1.92
N ALA A 16 10.58 24.21 -2.04
CA ALA A 16 9.42 24.16 -2.92
C ALA A 16 8.28 25.09 -2.47
N VAL A 17 8.15 25.39 -1.17
CA VAL A 17 7.15 26.35 -0.66
C VAL A 17 7.67 27.78 -0.80
N VAL A 18 8.94 28.01 -0.46
CA VAL A 18 9.61 29.32 -0.56
C VAL A 18 9.70 29.78 -2.02
N SER A 19 9.78 28.87 -2.98
CA SER A 19 9.76 29.24 -4.41
C SER A 19 8.45 29.89 -4.87
N TRP A 20 7.35 29.73 -4.13
CA TRP A 20 6.09 30.42 -4.42
C TRP A 20 5.99 31.80 -3.77
N LEU A 21 6.81 32.11 -2.76
CA LEU A 21 6.77 33.41 -2.09
C LEU A 21 6.96 34.60 -3.05
N PRO A 22 7.89 34.57 -4.03
CA PRO A 22 8.01 35.65 -5.01
C PRO A 22 6.74 35.85 -5.84
N LEU A 23 6.01 34.77 -6.16
CA LEU A 23 4.76 34.85 -6.89
C LEU A 23 3.66 35.49 -6.05
N PHE A 24 3.54 35.12 -4.77
CA PHE A 24 2.57 35.75 -3.86
C PHE A 24 2.88 37.22 -3.56
N ILE A 25 4.16 37.57 -3.42
CA ILE A 25 4.59 38.97 -3.22
C ILE A 25 4.32 39.78 -4.50
N PHE A 26 4.68 39.26 -5.67
CA PHE A 26 4.43 39.94 -6.95
C PHE A 26 2.92 40.09 -7.22
N ALA A 27 2.13 39.05 -6.97
CA ALA A 27 0.67 39.10 -7.08
C ALA A 27 0.03 40.07 -6.08
N GLY A 28 0.56 40.20 -4.86
CA GLY A 28 0.07 41.17 -3.87
C GLY A 28 0.38 42.61 -4.25
N VAL A 29 1.58 42.89 -4.75
CA VAL A 29 2.01 44.23 -5.18
C VAL A 29 1.29 44.65 -6.47
N VAL A 30 1.16 43.75 -7.43
CA VAL A 30 0.49 44.03 -8.72
C VAL A 30 -1.03 43.97 -8.60
N GLY A 31 -1.58 43.05 -7.79
CA GLY A 31 -3.02 42.90 -7.55
C GLY A 31 -3.67 44.13 -6.92
N GLY A 32 -2.92 44.97 -6.20
CA GLY A 32 -3.40 46.27 -5.73
C GLY A 32 -3.53 47.35 -6.84
N SER A 33 -3.00 47.08 -8.04
CA SER A 33 -3.01 47.99 -9.20
C SER A 33 -3.79 47.45 -10.42
N VAL A 34 -4.17 46.17 -10.39
CA VAL A 34 -5.01 45.53 -11.40
C VAL A 34 -6.46 45.69 -10.93
N GLY A 35 -7.23 46.53 -11.60
CA GLY A 35 -8.66 46.72 -11.31
C GLY A 35 -9.44 45.40 -11.34
N GLU A 36 -10.59 45.38 -10.67
CA GLU A 36 -11.43 44.23 -10.28
C GLU A 36 -11.69 43.17 -11.36
N ASN A 37 -11.52 43.52 -12.64
CA ASN A 37 -11.80 42.68 -13.80
C ASN A 37 -10.56 42.25 -14.63
N GLY A 38 -9.33 42.57 -14.22
CA GLY A 38 -8.11 42.14 -14.93
C GLY A 38 -7.83 42.85 -16.27
N GLU A 39 -8.67 43.83 -16.65
CA GLU A 39 -8.69 44.50 -17.96
C GLU A 39 -7.41 45.32 -18.24
N ASN A 40 -6.63 45.63 -17.21
CA ASN A 40 -5.41 46.43 -17.29
C ASN A 40 -4.12 45.62 -17.07
N MET A 41 -4.17 44.28 -17.12
CA MET A 41 -2.96 43.47 -16.95
C MET A 41 -2.05 43.60 -18.19
N GLN A 42 -0.92 44.29 -18.03
CA GLN A 42 0.04 44.48 -19.11
C GLN A 42 0.67 43.13 -19.51
N THR A 43 0.89 42.94 -20.80
CA THR A 43 1.41 41.67 -21.37
C THR A 43 2.73 41.23 -20.73
N TRP A 44 3.61 42.17 -20.35
CA TRP A 44 4.86 41.84 -19.66
C TRP A 44 4.64 41.32 -18.22
N GLN A 45 3.58 41.75 -17.53
CA GLN A 45 3.20 41.23 -16.21
C GLN A 45 2.70 39.78 -16.32
N ALA A 46 1.91 39.48 -17.36
CA ALA A 46 1.45 38.11 -17.64
C ALA A 46 2.62 37.17 -17.93
N LEU A 47 3.63 37.61 -18.70
CA LEU A 47 4.83 36.81 -18.98
C LEU A 47 5.64 36.50 -17.70
N ILE A 48 5.76 37.46 -16.78
CA ILE A 48 6.43 37.26 -15.48
C ILE A 48 5.65 36.27 -14.61
N ILE A 49 4.33 36.38 -14.57
CA ILE A 49 3.47 35.44 -13.83
C ILE A 49 3.60 34.02 -14.40
N CYS A 50 3.56 33.86 -15.72
CA CYS A 50 3.77 32.56 -16.37
C CYS A 50 5.15 31.96 -16.06
N ALA A 51 6.21 32.78 -16.04
CA ALA A 51 7.55 32.32 -15.70
C ALA A 51 7.65 31.88 -14.22
N LEU A 52 7.08 32.65 -13.28
CA LEU A 52 7.07 32.31 -11.86
C LEU A 52 6.24 31.05 -11.57
N LEU A 53 5.10 30.88 -12.26
CA LEU A 53 4.30 29.65 -12.21
C LEU A 53 5.09 28.45 -12.72
N ALA A 54 5.76 28.57 -13.87
CA ALA A 54 6.56 27.48 -14.43
C ALA A 54 7.67 27.03 -13.46
N VAL A 55 8.34 27.97 -12.79
CA VAL A 55 9.35 27.65 -11.78
C VAL A 55 8.74 26.88 -10.59
N GLY A 56 7.61 27.35 -10.04
CA GLY A 56 6.91 26.66 -8.95
C GLY A 56 6.45 25.24 -9.33
N VAL A 57 5.93 25.05 -10.54
CA VAL A 57 5.52 23.73 -11.06
C VAL A 57 6.73 22.80 -11.23
N VAL A 58 7.86 23.30 -11.74
CA VAL A 58 9.07 22.49 -11.90
C VAL A 58 9.57 21.98 -10.54
N PHE A 59 9.66 22.85 -9.52
CA PHE A 59 10.12 22.43 -8.19
C PHE A 59 9.16 21.45 -7.48
N THR A 60 7.85 21.59 -7.68
CA THR A 60 6.86 20.65 -7.13
C THR A 60 6.94 19.27 -7.81
N VAL A 61 7.06 19.23 -9.14
CA VAL A 61 7.27 17.97 -9.89
C VAL A 61 8.58 17.29 -9.47
N PHE A 62 9.65 18.05 -9.26
CA PHE A 62 10.92 17.52 -8.75
C PHE A 62 10.80 16.93 -7.33
N ALA A 63 10.04 17.57 -6.44
CA ALA A 63 9.77 17.04 -5.11
C ALA A 63 8.97 15.72 -5.16
N ILE A 64 7.99 15.62 -6.06
CA ILE A 64 7.18 14.41 -6.27
C ILE A 64 8.03 13.26 -6.83
N LYS A 65 8.83 13.50 -7.88
CA LYS A 65 9.73 12.49 -8.45
C LYS A 65 10.77 11.99 -7.43
N ALA A 66 11.26 12.87 -6.56
CA ALA A 66 12.18 12.47 -5.50
C ALA A 66 11.49 11.56 -4.46
N ARG A 67 10.23 11.82 -4.10
CA ARG A 67 9.44 10.92 -3.23
C ARG A 67 9.28 9.53 -3.84
N ALA A 68 8.98 9.45 -5.14
CA ALA A 68 8.86 8.16 -5.82
C ALA A 68 10.16 7.33 -5.76
N LYS A 69 11.32 7.98 -5.82
CA LYS A 69 12.62 7.31 -5.71
C LYS A 69 12.93 6.85 -4.28
N GLU A 70 12.59 7.65 -3.26
CA GLU A 70 12.71 7.25 -1.84
C GLU A 70 11.84 6.04 -1.51
N THR A 71 10.60 6.01 -2.00
CA THR A 71 9.69 4.89 -1.78
C THR A 71 10.19 3.61 -2.43
N LYS A 72 10.79 3.69 -3.63
CA LYS A 72 11.43 2.53 -4.26
C LYS A 72 12.65 2.03 -3.48
N ALA A 73 13.56 2.93 -3.10
CA ALA A 73 14.73 2.55 -2.31
C ALA A 73 14.37 1.93 -0.94
N ALA A 74 13.30 2.41 -0.30
CA ALA A 74 12.80 1.83 0.95
C ALA A 74 12.15 0.45 0.74
N ARG A 75 11.49 0.21 -0.41
CA ARG A 75 10.95 -1.11 -0.79
C ARG A 75 12.10 -2.10 -1.03
N ASP A 76 13.11 -1.70 -1.79
CA ASP A 76 14.26 -2.56 -2.12
C ASP A 76 15.08 -2.91 -0.88
N ALA A 77 15.28 -1.95 0.04
CA ALA A 77 15.97 -2.19 1.32
C ALA A 77 15.21 -3.18 2.21
N LYS A 78 13.89 -3.04 2.34
CA LYS A 78 13.06 -3.98 3.13
C LYS A 78 13.00 -5.37 2.51
N GLN A 79 12.99 -5.49 1.17
CA GLN A 79 13.07 -6.79 0.50
C GLN A 79 14.42 -7.47 0.73
N THR A 80 15.52 -6.71 0.66
CA THR A 80 16.87 -7.24 0.90
C THR A 80 17.04 -7.73 2.35
N GLU A 81 16.51 -6.98 3.33
CA GLU A 81 16.55 -7.38 4.75
C GLU A 81 15.73 -8.66 5.02
N ARG A 82 14.56 -8.80 4.37
CA ARG A 82 13.74 -10.02 4.46
C ARG A 82 14.40 -11.24 3.81
N ALA A 83 15.01 -11.07 2.64
CA ALA A 83 15.78 -12.13 1.98
C ALA A 83 16.99 -12.58 2.84
N ALA A 84 17.64 -11.65 3.55
CA ALA A 84 18.71 -11.96 4.49
C ALA A 84 18.19 -12.69 5.75
N LEU A 85 17.01 -12.35 6.26
CA LEU A 85 16.37 -13.03 7.39
C LEU A 85 15.91 -14.45 7.02
N GLU A 86 15.35 -14.64 5.84
CA GLU A 86 14.93 -15.95 5.33
C GLU A 86 16.11 -16.88 5.09
N SER A 87 17.19 -16.38 4.50
CA SER A 87 18.42 -17.17 4.34
C SER A 87 19.02 -17.55 5.69
N ARG A 88 19.04 -16.64 6.67
CA ARG A 88 19.49 -16.94 8.05
C ARG A 88 18.59 -17.97 8.74
N LYS A 89 17.27 -17.91 8.54
CA LYS A 89 16.31 -18.89 9.08
C LYS A 89 16.51 -20.27 8.44
N LYS A 90 16.74 -20.33 7.13
CA LYS A 90 16.99 -21.57 6.38
C LYS A 90 18.26 -22.30 6.83
N ILE A 91 19.31 -21.54 7.16
CA ILE A 91 20.55 -22.10 7.72
C ILE A 91 20.35 -22.67 9.13
N THR A 92 19.42 -22.10 9.92
CA THR A 92 19.17 -22.54 11.31
C THR A 92 18.19 -23.72 11.40
N THR A 93 17.32 -23.93 10.39
CA THR A 93 16.38 -25.06 10.31
C THR A 93 16.94 -26.18 9.42
N THR A 94 18.15 -26.63 9.71
CA THR A 94 18.69 -27.90 9.17
C THR A 94 18.95 -28.85 10.32
N GLU A 95 17.88 -29.24 11.03
CA GLU A 95 17.88 -30.47 11.82
C GLU A 95 16.72 -31.34 11.29
N ASN A 96 17.12 -32.35 10.52
CA ASN A 96 16.37 -33.52 10.04
C ASN A 96 15.17 -33.32 9.10
N PRO A 97 15.37 -33.38 7.76
CA PRO A 97 14.28 -33.65 6.83
C PRO A 97 14.07 -35.16 6.71
N HIS A 98 12.88 -35.62 7.09
CA HIS A 98 12.36 -36.92 6.68
C HIS A 98 12.16 -36.91 5.17
N ILE A 99 12.93 -37.73 4.45
CA ILE A 99 12.98 -37.78 2.98
C ILE A 99 11.64 -38.34 2.45
N ILE A 100 10.83 -37.50 1.80
CA ILE A 100 9.84 -37.94 0.82
C ILE A 100 10.40 -37.59 -0.55
N LYS A 101 10.76 -38.62 -1.33
CA LYS A 101 11.20 -38.46 -2.71
C LYS A 101 10.03 -37.97 -3.56
N MET A 102 10.15 -36.80 -4.18
CA MET A 102 9.38 -36.44 -5.36
C MET A 102 10.32 -36.02 -6.50
N SER A 103 9.90 -36.37 -7.71
CA SER A 103 10.68 -36.47 -8.94
C SER A 103 11.04 -35.13 -9.60
N ASP A 104 12.12 -35.19 -10.37
CA ASP A 104 13.03 -34.15 -10.84
C ASP A 104 12.52 -33.24 -11.98
N ALA A 105 11.24 -32.84 -11.97
CA ALA A 105 10.62 -32.11 -13.10
C ALA A 105 10.25 -30.64 -12.83
N ALA A 106 10.75 -30.01 -11.76
CA ALA A 106 10.27 -28.68 -11.31
C ALA A 106 11.34 -27.57 -11.32
N VAL A 107 12.22 -27.53 -12.32
CA VAL A 107 13.23 -26.46 -12.47
C VAL A 107 13.12 -25.80 -13.84
N THR A 108 12.01 -25.12 -14.14
CA THR A 108 11.97 -23.96 -15.08
C THR A 108 10.60 -23.26 -15.09
N SER A 109 10.49 -22.13 -14.37
CA SER A 109 9.67 -20.92 -14.66
C SER A 109 9.17 -20.24 -13.37
N PRO A 110 9.33 -18.91 -13.19
CA PRO A 110 8.68 -18.16 -12.13
C PRO A 110 7.29 -17.77 -12.64
N ALA A 111 6.33 -18.67 -12.51
CA ALA A 111 4.92 -18.35 -12.61
C ALA A 111 4.29 -18.81 -11.29
N THR A 112 4.19 -17.89 -10.33
CA THR A 112 3.38 -18.12 -9.13
C THR A 112 1.93 -17.99 -9.57
N THR A 113 1.42 -18.98 -10.30
CA THR A 113 -0.01 -19.06 -10.60
C THR A 113 -0.71 -19.34 -9.29
N LEU A 114 -1.35 -18.31 -8.72
CA LEU A 114 -2.14 -18.46 -7.50
C LEU A 114 -3.30 -19.43 -7.78
N SER A 115 -3.13 -20.68 -7.39
CA SER A 115 -4.15 -21.71 -7.57
C SER A 115 -5.17 -21.61 -6.45
N PHE A 116 -6.39 -21.18 -6.79
CA PHE A 116 -7.51 -21.24 -5.87
C PHE A 116 -7.98 -22.69 -5.67
N PRO A 117 -8.48 -23.06 -4.47
CA PRO A 117 -8.68 -22.22 -3.29
C PRO A 117 -7.43 -22.07 -2.40
N ILE A 118 -7.19 -20.87 -1.89
CA ILE A 118 -6.06 -20.56 -1.00
C ILE A 118 -6.53 -20.57 0.45
N PHE A 119 -5.89 -21.37 1.30
CA PHE A 119 -6.16 -21.40 2.74
C PHE A 119 -5.18 -20.51 3.47
N THR A 120 -5.69 -19.53 4.22
CA THR A 120 -4.87 -18.61 4.99
C THR A 120 -5.54 -18.25 6.31
N LYS A 121 -4.79 -17.57 7.19
CA LYS A 121 -5.30 -17.09 8.49
C LYS A 121 -5.44 -15.58 8.44
N ALA A 122 -6.56 -15.08 8.95
CA ALA A 122 -6.74 -13.65 9.17
C ALA A 122 -5.81 -13.20 10.32
N VAL A 123 -5.03 -12.16 10.06
CA VAL A 123 -4.13 -11.53 11.04
C VAL A 123 -4.69 -10.20 11.51
N GLY A 124 -4.16 -9.66 12.62
CA GLY A 124 -4.62 -8.39 13.18
C GLY A 124 -6.01 -8.46 13.81
N VAL A 125 -6.50 -9.66 14.09
CA VAL A 125 -7.84 -9.92 14.67
C VAL A 125 -8.03 -9.33 16.07
N SER A 126 -6.95 -8.98 16.78
CA SER A 126 -7.00 -8.33 18.10
C SER A 126 -7.24 -6.82 18.04
N PHE A 127 -7.22 -6.22 16.84
CA PHE A 127 -7.37 -4.77 16.66
C PHE A 127 -8.76 -4.44 16.11
N ASP A 128 -9.21 -3.20 16.33
CA ASP A 128 -10.41 -2.61 15.73
C ASP A 128 -11.70 -3.44 15.88
N ASN A 129 -11.97 -3.97 17.08
CA ASN A 129 -13.15 -4.79 17.41
C ASN A 129 -13.35 -6.03 16.51
N CYS A 130 -12.29 -6.50 15.84
CA CYS A 130 -12.38 -7.67 14.98
C CYS A 130 -12.74 -8.94 15.78
N GLN A 131 -12.35 -9.03 17.06
CA GLN A 131 -12.75 -10.10 17.97
C GLN A 131 -14.28 -10.24 18.11
N GLU A 132 -14.99 -9.13 18.35
CA GLU A 132 -16.45 -9.13 18.44
C GLU A 132 -17.10 -9.47 17.09
N ASN A 133 -16.49 -9.03 15.99
CA ASN A 133 -17.00 -9.31 14.64
C ASN A 133 -16.82 -10.79 14.28
N ILE A 134 -15.71 -11.41 14.68
CA ILE A 134 -15.48 -12.86 14.51
C ILE A 134 -16.47 -13.63 15.38
N GLN A 135 -16.72 -13.22 16.62
CA GLN A 135 -17.70 -13.86 17.50
C GLN A 135 -19.12 -13.85 16.91
N LYS A 136 -19.48 -12.78 16.18
CA LYS A 136 -20.76 -12.67 15.46
C LYS A 136 -20.77 -13.36 14.10
N SER A 137 -19.62 -13.85 13.65
CA SER A 137 -19.45 -14.56 12.38
C SER A 137 -19.59 -16.06 12.59
N ASN A 138 -20.04 -16.77 11.56
CA ASN A 138 -20.17 -18.22 11.57
C ASN A 138 -19.20 -18.84 10.58
N VAL A 139 -18.78 -20.08 10.84
CA VAL A 139 -18.05 -20.89 9.86
C VAL A 139 -18.92 -21.06 8.62
N GLY A 140 -18.34 -20.86 7.43
CA GLY A 140 -19.04 -20.85 6.14
C GLY A 140 -19.62 -19.49 5.75
N ASP A 141 -19.49 -18.44 6.56
CA ASP A 141 -19.92 -17.11 6.14
C ASP A 141 -19.10 -16.62 4.92
N PRO A 142 -19.75 -15.97 3.92
CA PRO A 142 -19.06 -15.39 2.77
C PRO A 142 -18.20 -14.19 3.19
N LEU A 143 -17.01 -14.10 2.60
CA LEU A 143 -16.01 -13.06 2.84
C LEU A 143 -15.71 -12.29 1.57
N LEU A 144 -15.60 -10.97 1.72
CA LEU A 144 -15.09 -10.03 0.74
C LEU A 144 -13.68 -9.60 1.17
N ILE A 145 -12.71 -9.94 0.35
CA ILE A 145 -11.30 -9.64 0.58
C ILE A 145 -10.95 -8.48 -0.35
N LYS A 146 -10.74 -7.30 0.24
CA LYS A 146 -10.58 -6.06 -0.53
C LYS A 146 -9.22 -5.43 -0.28
N HIS A 147 -8.51 -5.12 -1.36
CA HIS A 147 -7.29 -4.33 -1.27
C HIS A 147 -7.62 -2.89 -0.86
N LYS A 148 -7.12 -2.48 0.31
CA LYS A 148 -7.30 -1.14 0.87
C LYS A 148 -5.94 -0.60 1.33
N PRO A 149 -5.13 -0.05 0.41
CA PRO A 149 -3.81 0.47 0.73
C PRO A 149 -3.91 1.57 1.80
N THR A 150 -3.03 1.52 2.78
CA THR A 150 -2.87 2.56 3.82
C THR A 150 -1.52 3.26 3.66
N GLU A 151 -1.35 4.45 4.25
CA GLU A 151 -0.08 5.20 4.15
C GLU A 151 1.11 4.43 4.71
N GLU A 152 0.89 3.63 5.76
CA GLU A 152 1.90 2.82 6.42
C GLU A 152 2.07 1.44 5.77
N TYR A 153 0.97 0.85 5.30
CA TYR A 153 0.92 -0.48 4.68
C TYR A 153 0.22 -0.41 3.32
N PRO A 154 0.96 -0.18 2.21
CA PRO A 154 0.39 -0.08 0.87
C PRO A 154 -0.16 -1.40 0.34
N GLU A 155 0.24 -2.55 0.90
CA GLU A 155 -0.27 -3.88 0.55
C GLU A 155 -1.49 -4.30 1.36
N SER A 156 -2.03 -3.42 2.21
CA SER A 156 -3.03 -3.85 3.19
C SER A 156 -4.31 -4.36 2.51
N VAL A 157 -4.68 -5.59 2.85
CA VAL A 157 -5.90 -6.24 2.36
C VAL A 157 -6.81 -6.51 3.56
N ASP A 158 -7.97 -5.88 3.57
CA ASP A 158 -8.98 -6.05 4.61
C ASP A 158 -9.86 -7.26 4.28
N VAL A 159 -10.13 -8.10 5.29
CA VAL A 159 -11.05 -9.25 5.19
C VAL A 159 -12.37 -8.86 5.85
N ILE A 160 -13.43 -8.77 5.05
CA ILE A 160 -14.74 -8.29 5.46
C ILE A 160 -15.73 -9.45 5.36
N ASN A 161 -16.50 -9.71 6.40
CA ASN A 161 -17.61 -10.65 6.31
C ASN A 161 -18.76 -10.00 5.54
N ALA A 162 -19.19 -10.61 4.43
CA ALA A 162 -20.21 -10.04 3.56
C ALA A 162 -21.59 -9.99 4.24
N ARG A 163 -21.90 -10.97 5.11
CA ARG A 163 -23.16 -11.04 5.87
C ARG A 163 -23.26 -9.94 6.91
N THR A 164 -22.22 -9.75 7.73
CA THR A 164 -22.22 -8.74 8.79
C THR A 164 -21.77 -7.36 8.30
N ARG A 165 -21.16 -7.29 7.11
CA ARG A 165 -20.52 -6.08 6.54
C ARG A 165 -19.47 -5.48 7.46
N LYS A 166 -18.88 -6.30 8.34
CA LYS A 166 -17.84 -5.90 9.30
C LYS A 166 -16.52 -6.58 8.97
N ARG A 167 -15.43 -5.87 9.26
CA ARG A 167 -14.08 -6.39 9.09
C ARG A 167 -13.77 -7.39 10.20
N ILE A 168 -13.27 -8.55 9.82
CA ILE A 168 -12.87 -9.62 10.73
C ILE A 168 -11.35 -9.74 10.88
N GLY A 169 -10.58 -9.12 9.98
CA GLY A 169 -9.13 -9.05 10.08
C GLY A 169 -8.49 -8.53 8.80
N ARG A 170 -7.21 -8.82 8.64
CA ARG A 170 -6.41 -8.52 7.45
C ARG A 170 -5.70 -9.77 6.96
N ILE A 171 -5.24 -9.74 5.71
CA ILE A 171 -4.35 -10.77 5.18
C ILE A 171 -2.91 -10.50 5.63
N LYS A 172 -2.13 -11.57 5.83
CA LYS A 172 -0.70 -11.48 6.12
C LYS A 172 0.02 -10.73 4.99
N SER A 173 0.91 -9.79 5.32
CA SER A 173 1.59 -8.94 4.33
C SER A 173 2.23 -9.72 3.18
N ASP A 174 2.81 -10.90 3.42
CA ASP A 174 3.45 -11.71 2.38
C ASP A 174 2.44 -12.13 1.29
N LEU A 175 1.31 -12.71 1.69
CA LEU A 175 0.24 -13.13 0.77
C LEU A 175 -0.47 -11.91 0.15
N ALA A 176 -0.57 -10.81 0.90
CA ALA A 176 -1.16 -9.59 0.38
C ALA A 176 -0.31 -8.98 -0.76
N TRP A 177 1.01 -9.04 -0.66
CA TRP A 177 1.91 -8.64 -1.75
C TRP A 177 1.80 -9.53 -2.98
N GLU A 178 1.64 -10.84 -2.80
CA GLU A 178 1.39 -11.76 -3.91
C GLU A 178 0.09 -11.40 -4.64
N PHE A 179 -0.98 -11.11 -3.90
CA PHE A 179 -2.24 -10.69 -4.52
C PHE A 179 -2.15 -9.34 -5.24
N VAL A 180 -1.42 -8.36 -4.69
CA VAL A 180 -1.20 -7.09 -5.41
C VAL A 180 -0.35 -7.29 -6.67
N GLY A 181 0.56 -8.27 -6.68
CA GLY A 181 1.35 -8.61 -7.85
C GLY A 181 0.56 -9.30 -8.96
N GLU A 182 -0.42 -10.13 -8.60
CA GLU A 182 -1.23 -10.89 -9.56
C GLU A 182 -2.45 -10.10 -10.06
N PHE A 183 -3.16 -9.41 -9.16
CA PHE A 183 -4.47 -8.80 -9.43
C PHE A 183 -4.45 -7.26 -9.52
N ASP A 184 -3.26 -6.64 -9.50
CA ASP A 184 -3.06 -5.18 -9.47
C ASP A 184 -3.69 -4.46 -8.25
N GLU A 185 -3.62 -3.13 -8.21
CA GLU A 185 -4.22 -2.37 -7.11
C GLU A 185 -5.76 -2.37 -7.16
N ARG A 186 -6.39 -2.53 -5.99
CA ARG A 186 -7.86 -2.41 -5.76
C ARG A 186 -8.68 -3.64 -6.18
N PHE A 187 -8.03 -4.80 -6.27
CA PHE A 187 -8.73 -6.06 -6.44
C PHE A 187 -9.72 -6.35 -5.31
N THR A 188 -10.73 -7.16 -5.64
CA THR A 188 -11.66 -7.76 -4.70
C THR A 188 -11.71 -9.26 -4.97
N LEU A 189 -11.49 -10.07 -3.93
CA LEU A 189 -11.56 -11.53 -4.00
C LEU A 189 -12.71 -12.02 -3.13
N ASP A 190 -13.30 -13.13 -3.54
CA ASP A 190 -14.28 -13.85 -2.76
C ASP A 190 -13.63 -14.94 -1.91
N GLY A 191 -14.19 -15.14 -0.73
CA GLY A 191 -13.78 -16.18 0.17
C GLY A 191 -14.89 -16.63 1.09
N GLU A 192 -14.56 -17.56 1.98
CA GLU A 192 -15.43 -18.07 3.02
C GLU A 192 -14.63 -18.30 4.31
N ILE A 193 -15.30 -18.20 5.46
CA ILE A 193 -14.69 -18.59 6.73
C ILE A 193 -14.57 -20.11 6.76
N ALA A 194 -13.35 -20.62 6.73
CA ALA A 194 -13.08 -22.06 6.74
C ALA A 194 -13.23 -22.63 8.15
N ASP A 195 -12.75 -21.91 9.17
CA ASP A 195 -12.79 -22.36 10.56
C ASP A 195 -12.55 -21.17 11.52
N ILE A 196 -13.15 -21.21 12.71
CA ILE A 196 -12.95 -20.20 13.76
C ILE A 196 -12.35 -20.92 14.96
N THR A 197 -11.10 -20.58 15.28
CA THR A 197 -10.33 -21.22 16.36
C THR A 197 -10.22 -20.28 17.56
N GLY A 198 -10.32 -20.77 18.79
CA GLY A 198 -10.21 -19.95 20.02
C GLY A 198 -11.56 -19.59 20.63
N GLY A 199 -11.58 -18.63 21.57
CA GLY A 199 -12.82 -18.18 22.23
C GLY A 199 -13.17 -18.88 23.56
N SER A 200 -12.47 -19.96 23.91
CA SER A 200 -12.59 -20.62 25.22
C SER A 200 -11.65 -19.97 26.23
N ASP A 201 -12.12 -19.72 27.45
CA ASP A 201 -11.33 -19.25 28.60
C ASP A 201 -10.51 -17.96 28.36
N GLY A 202 -11.14 -16.94 27.76
CA GLY A 202 -10.54 -15.61 27.62
C GLY A 202 -9.45 -15.50 26.55
N GLN A 203 -9.30 -16.51 25.68
CA GLN A 203 -8.38 -16.46 24.55
C GLN A 203 -9.00 -15.77 23.33
N ASN A 204 -8.16 -15.06 22.58
CA ASN A 204 -8.55 -14.40 21.34
C ASN A 204 -9.03 -15.40 20.28
N TYR A 205 -10.09 -15.05 19.57
CA TYR A 205 -10.55 -15.73 18.36
C TYR A 205 -9.56 -15.51 17.22
N GLY A 206 -9.14 -16.61 16.61
CA GLY A 206 -8.50 -16.69 15.31
C GLY A 206 -9.50 -17.11 14.24
N CYS A 207 -9.32 -16.60 13.02
CA CYS A 207 -10.18 -16.91 11.89
C CYS A 207 -9.33 -17.47 10.74
N ASN A 208 -9.62 -18.71 10.35
CA ASN A 208 -9.07 -19.35 9.17
C ASN A 208 -10.03 -19.07 8.02
N ILE A 209 -9.49 -18.58 6.91
CA ILE A 209 -10.26 -18.16 5.74
C ILE A 209 -9.79 -18.95 4.52
N LYS A 210 -10.73 -19.23 3.63
CA LYS A 210 -10.50 -19.85 2.34
C LYS A 210 -10.86 -18.83 1.27
N ILE A 211 -9.94 -18.56 0.37
CA ILE A 211 -10.12 -17.63 -0.75
C ILE A 211 -10.46 -18.47 -1.97
N VAL A 212 -11.61 -18.20 -2.59
CA VAL A 212 -12.22 -19.05 -3.62
C VAL A 212 -11.92 -18.53 -5.04
N GLY A 213 -11.72 -17.22 -5.21
CA GLY A 213 -11.38 -16.63 -6.50
C GLY A 213 -11.56 -15.11 -6.54
N GLU A 214 -11.49 -14.54 -7.73
CA GLU A 214 -11.88 -13.14 -7.97
C GLU A 214 -13.38 -12.94 -7.73
N HIS A 215 -13.74 -11.78 -7.18
CA HIS A 215 -15.14 -11.38 -7.09
C HIS A 215 -15.64 -10.97 -8.47
N ILE A 216 -16.59 -11.74 -9.00
CA ILE A 216 -17.29 -11.42 -10.25
C ILE A 216 -18.60 -10.73 -9.86
N ASP A 217 -18.70 -9.43 -10.13
CA ASP A 217 -19.96 -8.70 -10.03
C ASP A 217 -20.89 -9.21 -11.16
N ASP A 218 -21.82 -10.11 -10.84
CA ASP A 218 -22.95 -10.49 -11.71
C ASP A 218 -24.07 -9.43 -11.70
#